data_AF-A0A847B3G1-F1
#
_entry.id   AF-A0A847B3G1-F1
#
_cell.length_a   1.000
_cell.length_b   1.000
_cell.length_c   1.000
_cell.angle_alpha   90.00
_cell.angle_beta   90.00
_cell.angle_gamma   90.00
#
_symmetry.space_group_name_H-M   'P 1'
#
loop_
_entity.id
_entity.type
_entity.pdbx_description
1 polymer ?
#
loop_
_entity_poly.entity_id
_entity_poly.type
_entity_poly.pdbx_seq_one_letter_code
_entity_poly.pdbx_strand_id
1 'polypeptide(L)'
;MKILSAIGGFFVRIGRWIKETAWIQPLLIVGAIFAVIFSIPYVIDGVKSWFDESNAANKYFLSNQLSLKHADVIPDGKAVGSSKVDELFTYLEDETQSDEVVAKYGERFFLAFVAKDSVSCEELYEGLITFQKNWKDNNPEFSGLAGRFRLYTIYTDTMSEIDDEVNLFDQVWLNHYSLFETLSSGYLKDTFYARNKGYGQSNYETAFVSDKLDSCPMSVPTVMHFDFSEDNLVADQKVVGLSYVIFALDGTTKLERARTLKNCWAHTDIFGEIKNIN
;
A
#
# COMPACT_ATOMS: atom_id res chain seq x y z
N MET A 1 -26.35 -3.70 -36.00
CA MET A 1 -25.14 -4.00 -36.81
C MET A 1 -24.44 -2.78 -37.44
N LYS A 2 -24.96 -1.53 -37.39
CA LYS A 2 -24.31 -0.36 -38.02
C LYS A 2 -23.35 0.45 -37.12
N ILE A 3 -23.43 0.30 -35.80
CA ILE A 3 -22.63 1.08 -34.85
C ILE A 3 -21.24 0.46 -34.62
N LEU A 4 -21.14 -0.87 -34.58
CA LEU A 4 -19.85 -1.56 -34.41
C LEU A 4 -18.93 -1.43 -35.64
N SER A 5 -19.47 -1.36 -36.87
CA SER A 5 -18.66 -1.14 -38.06
C SER A 5 -18.18 0.31 -38.21
N ALA A 6 -18.88 1.28 -37.61
CA ALA A 6 -18.47 2.69 -37.61
C ALA A 6 -17.29 2.94 -36.65
N ILE A 7 -17.28 2.27 -35.49
CA ILE A 7 -16.19 2.36 -34.51
C ILE A 7 -14.93 1.66 -35.05
N GLY A 8 -15.07 0.49 -35.68
CA GLY A 8 -13.93 -0.21 -36.30
C GLY A 8 -13.24 0.58 -37.41
N GLY A 9 -14.00 1.33 -38.23
CA GLY A 9 -13.42 2.16 -39.29
C GLY A 9 -12.61 3.37 -38.78
N PHE A 10 -12.94 3.88 -37.59
CA PHE A 10 -12.24 5.00 -36.96
C PHE A 10 -10.85 4.59 -36.47
N PHE A 11 -10.73 3.44 -35.79
CA PHE A 11 -9.45 2.93 -35.30
C PHE A 11 -8.50 2.47 -36.42
N VAL A 12 -9.03 1.92 -37.51
CA VAL A 12 -8.22 1.52 -38.68
C VAL A 12 -7.62 2.75 -39.38
N ARG A 13 -8.37 3.86 -39.45
CA ARG A 13 -7.86 5.13 -40.00
C ARG A 13 -6.78 5.75 -39.12
N ILE A 14 -6.96 5.73 -37.80
CA ILE A 14 -5.97 6.23 -36.83
C ILE A 14 -4.71 5.36 -36.86
N GLY A 15 -4.85 4.03 -36.88
CA GLY A 15 -3.72 3.10 -36.93
C GLY A 15 -2.89 3.26 -38.22
N ARG A 16 -3.53 3.57 -39.34
CA ARG A 16 -2.83 3.83 -40.61
C ARG A 16 -2.13 5.19 -40.63
N TRP A 17 -2.74 6.23 -40.03
CA TRP A 17 -2.11 7.54 -39.85
C TRP A 17 -0.87 7.49 -38.93
N ILE A 18 -0.93 6.72 -37.84
CA ILE A 18 0.21 6.49 -36.93
C ILE A 18 1.35 5.75 -37.66
N LYS A 19 1.01 4.81 -38.55
CA LYS A 19 2.00 3.99 -39.27
C LYS A 19 2.73 4.74 -40.39
N GLU A 20 2.08 5.71 -41.03
CA GLU A 20 2.68 6.50 -42.12
C GLU A 20 3.53 7.69 -41.60
N THR A 21 3.57 7.92 -40.28
CA THR A 21 4.17 9.11 -39.67
C THR A 21 5.31 8.73 -38.71
N ALA A 22 6.49 8.41 -39.23
CA ALA A 22 7.63 7.89 -38.45
C ALA A 22 8.13 8.81 -37.30
N TRP A 23 7.88 10.11 -37.36
CA TRP A 23 8.22 11.06 -36.30
C TRP A 23 7.23 11.07 -35.12
N ILE A 24 6.06 10.46 -35.27
CA ILE A 24 5.06 10.34 -34.21
C ILE A 24 5.40 9.19 -33.24
N GLN A 25 6.15 8.17 -33.67
CA GLN A 25 6.49 7.02 -32.82
C GLN A 25 7.20 7.41 -31.51
N PRO A 26 8.23 8.28 -31.50
CA PRO A 26 8.84 8.77 -30.25
C PRO A 26 7.85 9.56 -29.39
N LEU A 27 7.02 10.40 -30.01
CA LEU A 27 6.02 11.23 -29.31
C LEU A 27 4.91 10.38 -28.67
N LEU A 28 4.53 9.28 -29.30
CA LEU A 28 3.50 8.35 -28.82
C LEU A 28 4.02 7.49 -27.66
N ILE A 29 5.30 7.09 -27.69
CA ILE A 29 5.95 6.42 -26.55
C ILE A 29 6.04 7.40 -25.36
N VAL A 30 6.46 8.64 -25.60
CA VAL A 30 6.49 9.68 -24.56
C VAL A 30 5.09 9.98 -24.04
N GLY A 31 4.10 10.13 -24.92
CA GLY A 31 2.70 10.33 -24.55
C GLY A 31 2.09 9.16 -23.79
N ALA A 32 2.47 7.92 -24.10
CA ALA A 32 2.05 6.73 -23.37
C ALA A 32 2.71 6.67 -21.99
N ILE A 33 3.99 7.03 -21.86
CA ILE A 33 4.67 7.14 -20.56
C ILE A 33 4.04 8.24 -19.71
N PHE A 34 3.79 9.43 -20.28
CA PHE A 34 3.07 10.49 -19.58
C PHE A 34 1.63 10.09 -19.28
N ALA A 35 0.92 9.41 -20.16
CA ALA A 35 -0.43 8.91 -19.90
C ALA A 35 -0.43 7.88 -18.78
N VAL A 36 0.60 7.02 -18.64
CA VAL A 36 0.75 6.09 -17.52
C VAL A 36 1.08 6.82 -16.22
N ILE A 37 1.93 7.85 -16.28
CA ILE A 37 2.26 8.71 -15.12
C ILE A 37 1.04 9.55 -14.69
N PHE A 38 0.24 10.04 -15.64
CA PHE A 38 -0.98 10.82 -15.41
C PHE A 38 -2.24 9.94 -15.20
N SER A 39 -2.18 8.65 -15.52
CA SER A 39 -3.25 7.68 -15.22
C SER A 39 -3.12 7.05 -13.85
N ILE A 40 -2.06 7.36 -13.09
CA ILE A 40 -2.14 7.28 -11.64
C ILE A 40 -3.23 8.30 -11.28
N PRO A 41 -4.43 7.86 -10.89
CA PRO A 41 -5.49 8.79 -10.62
C PRO A 41 -5.05 9.61 -9.42
N TYR A 42 -4.91 10.92 -9.62
CA TYR A 42 -5.08 11.88 -8.54
C TYR A 42 -6.50 11.72 -8.03
N VAL A 43 -6.75 10.74 -7.16
CA VAL A 43 -7.95 10.75 -6.32
C VAL A 43 -7.63 11.68 -5.17
N ILE A 44 -7.75 12.99 -5.40
CA ILE A 44 -7.67 13.97 -4.33
C ILE A 44 -8.76 15.00 -4.55
N ASP A 45 -10.02 14.60 -4.46
CA ASP A 45 -11.11 15.58 -4.32
C ASP A 45 -11.80 15.47 -2.94
N GLY A 46 -11.79 14.30 -2.29
CA GLY A 46 -12.34 14.15 -0.93
C GLY A 46 -11.38 14.56 0.21
N VAL A 47 -10.13 14.89 -0.13
CA VAL A 47 -9.08 15.12 0.89
C VAL A 47 -8.43 16.51 0.76
N LYS A 48 -8.60 17.20 -0.37
CA LYS A 48 -7.97 18.53 -0.60
C LYS A 48 -8.46 19.60 0.38
N SER A 49 -9.70 19.53 0.84
CA SER A 49 -10.29 20.56 1.70
C SER A 49 -9.83 20.50 3.16
N TRP A 50 -9.15 19.41 3.57
CA TRP A 50 -8.87 19.09 4.98
C TRP A 50 -7.40 19.26 5.38
N PHE A 51 -6.51 19.54 4.43
CA PHE A 51 -5.07 19.48 4.64
C PHE A 51 -4.38 20.83 4.47
N ASP A 52 -3.59 21.18 5.47
CA ASP A 52 -2.69 22.31 5.45
C ASP A 52 -1.52 21.98 4.49
N GLU A 53 -1.41 22.71 3.38
CA GLU A 53 -0.38 22.50 2.35
C GLU A 53 1.06 22.66 2.89
N SER A 54 1.21 23.15 4.12
CA SER A 54 2.46 23.42 4.80
C SER A 54 3.15 22.18 5.42
N ASN A 55 2.43 21.09 5.73
CA ASN A 55 3.04 19.88 6.30
C ASN A 55 3.53 18.92 5.19
N ALA A 56 4.85 18.77 5.07
CA ALA A 56 5.48 17.93 4.05
C ALA A 56 5.18 16.43 4.21
N ALA A 57 5.02 15.94 5.44
CA ALA A 57 4.69 14.54 5.71
C ALA A 57 3.27 14.23 5.23
N ASN A 58 2.30 15.07 5.60
CA ASN A 58 0.92 14.93 5.15
C ASN A 58 0.82 14.94 3.62
N LYS A 59 1.45 15.93 2.96
CA LYS A 59 1.48 16.01 1.49
C LYS A 59 2.06 14.76 0.85
N TYR A 60 3.13 14.22 1.43
CA TYR A 60 3.77 13.01 0.94
C TYR A 60 2.83 11.80 1.09
N PHE A 61 2.21 11.60 2.25
CA PHE A 61 1.30 10.48 2.44
C PHE A 61 0.05 10.60 1.58
N LEU A 62 -0.52 11.80 1.42
CA LEU A 62 -1.65 12.05 0.51
C LEU A 62 -1.34 11.69 -0.94
N SER A 63 -0.12 11.99 -1.41
CA SER A 63 0.27 11.65 -2.77
C SER A 63 0.37 10.14 -3.03
N ASN A 64 0.38 9.33 -1.97
CA ASN A 64 0.41 7.86 -2.02
C ASN A 64 -0.90 7.23 -1.49
N GLN A 65 -1.94 8.03 -1.24
CA GLN A 65 -3.15 7.56 -0.58
C GLN A 65 -4.02 6.66 -1.45
N LEU A 66 -4.51 5.58 -0.86
CA LEU A 66 -5.64 4.82 -1.38
C LEU A 66 -6.94 5.45 -0.89
N SER A 67 -7.85 5.72 -1.83
CA SER A 67 -9.11 6.37 -1.55
C SER A 67 -10.04 5.49 -0.71
N LEU A 68 -10.51 6.04 0.41
CA LEU A 68 -11.61 5.52 1.24
C LEU A 68 -12.99 6.02 0.78
N LYS A 69 -13.06 6.85 -0.26
CA LYS A 69 -14.34 7.31 -0.82
C LYS A 69 -15.24 6.13 -1.18
N HIS A 70 -16.50 6.20 -0.80
CA HIS A 70 -17.51 5.15 -0.95
C HIS A 70 -17.33 3.92 -0.04
N ALA A 71 -16.49 4.01 1.00
CA ALA A 71 -16.47 3.03 2.08
C ALA A 71 -17.74 3.09 2.95
N ASP A 72 -18.42 4.23 2.98
CA ASP A 72 -19.67 4.49 3.73
C ASP A 72 -20.94 4.06 2.99
N VAL A 73 -20.85 3.66 1.71
CA VAL A 73 -22.02 3.26 0.94
C VAL A 73 -22.41 1.84 1.35
N ILE A 74 -23.42 1.74 2.20
CA ILE A 74 -24.13 0.49 2.51
C ILE A 74 -25.46 0.50 1.71
N PRO A 75 -25.55 -0.11 0.52
CA PRO A 75 -26.84 -0.40 -0.09
C PRO A 75 -27.39 -1.70 0.53
N ASP A 76 -28.56 -1.62 1.16
CA ASP A 76 -29.42 -2.77 1.47
C ASP A 76 -28.79 -3.93 2.28
N GLY A 77 -28.02 -3.60 3.33
CA GLY A 77 -27.58 -4.59 4.33
C GLY A 77 -26.60 -5.64 3.78
N LYS A 78 -25.94 -5.36 2.66
CA LYS A 78 -24.78 -6.11 2.18
C LYS A 78 -23.57 -5.19 2.09
N ALA A 79 -22.55 -5.50 2.88
CA ALA A 79 -21.25 -4.85 2.80
C ALA A 79 -20.67 -5.09 1.41
N VAL A 80 -20.65 -4.05 0.58
CA VAL A 80 -19.72 -3.96 -0.55
C VAL A 80 -19.22 -2.52 -0.56
N GLY A 81 -18.28 -2.23 0.34
CA GLY A 81 -17.47 -1.03 0.21
C GLY A 81 -16.82 -1.04 -1.18
N SER A 82 -16.96 0.06 -1.91
CA SER A 82 -16.44 0.19 -3.29
C SER A 82 -15.20 1.08 -3.36
N SER A 83 -14.59 1.33 -2.20
CA SER A 83 -13.40 2.16 -2.11
C SER A 83 -12.18 1.42 -2.67
N LYS A 84 -11.09 2.16 -2.91
CA LYS A 84 -9.83 1.54 -3.34
C LYS A 84 -9.17 0.73 -2.23
N VAL A 85 -9.49 1.04 -0.98
CA VAL A 85 -9.02 0.27 0.17
C VAL A 85 -9.80 -1.04 0.29
N ASP A 86 -11.13 -1.01 0.13
CA ASP A 86 -11.94 -2.24 0.09
C ASP A 86 -11.48 -3.15 -1.05
N GLU A 87 -11.29 -2.59 -2.26
CA GLU A 87 -10.77 -3.33 -3.42
C GLU A 87 -9.42 -4.01 -3.11
N LEU A 88 -8.48 -3.30 -2.46
CA LEU A 88 -7.21 -3.89 -2.06
C LEU A 88 -7.42 -5.03 -1.05
N PHE A 89 -8.21 -4.84 0.00
CA PHE A 89 -8.40 -5.87 1.02
C PHE A 89 -9.16 -7.08 0.50
N THR A 90 -10.16 -6.91 -0.38
CA THR A 90 -10.79 -8.03 -1.11
C THR A 90 -9.75 -8.86 -1.86
N TYR A 91 -8.79 -8.23 -2.54
CA TYR A 91 -7.73 -8.98 -3.22
C TYR A 91 -6.77 -9.68 -2.26
N LEU A 92 -6.51 -9.10 -1.09
CA LEU A 92 -5.63 -9.71 -0.09
C LEU A 92 -6.29 -10.88 0.67
N GLU A 93 -7.61 -10.94 0.69
CA GLU A 93 -8.40 -12.04 1.26
C GLU A 93 -8.50 -13.25 0.32
N ASP A 94 -8.36 -13.05 -1.00
CA ASP A 94 -8.46 -14.10 -2.01
C ASP A 94 -7.09 -14.44 -2.61
N GLU A 95 -6.53 -15.58 -2.20
CA GLU A 95 -5.22 -16.06 -2.67
C GLU A 95 -5.11 -16.20 -4.20
N THR A 96 -6.24 -16.36 -4.88
CA THR A 96 -6.29 -16.46 -6.35
C THR A 96 -6.04 -15.12 -7.05
N GLN A 97 -6.08 -14.02 -6.30
CA GLN A 97 -5.95 -12.64 -6.82
C GLN A 97 -4.52 -12.09 -6.75
N SER A 98 -3.52 -12.92 -6.44
CA SER A 98 -2.12 -12.49 -6.31
C SER A 98 -1.61 -11.81 -7.59
N ASP A 99 -1.95 -12.33 -8.77
CA ASP A 99 -1.61 -11.71 -10.06
C ASP A 99 -2.24 -10.33 -10.24
N GLU A 100 -3.50 -10.14 -9.82
CA GLU A 100 -4.17 -8.83 -9.83
C GLU A 100 -3.50 -7.83 -8.88
N VAL A 101 -3.09 -8.29 -7.69
CA VAL A 101 -2.36 -7.44 -6.73
C VAL A 101 -1.03 -7.00 -7.32
N VAL A 102 -0.25 -7.93 -7.88
CA VAL A 102 1.04 -7.64 -8.50
C VAL A 102 0.87 -6.68 -9.69
N ALA A 103 -0.14 -6.89 -10.53
CA ALA A 103 -0.40 -6.04 -11.69
C ALA A 103 -0.77 -4.60 -11.30
N LYS A 104 -1.60 -4.42 -10.26
CA LYS A 104 -2.08 -3.10 -9.83
C LYS A 104 -1.12 -2.40 -8.88
N TYR A 105 -0.71 -3.09 -7.82
CA TYR A 105 0.04 -2.51 -6.72
C TYR A 105 1.54 -2.72 -6.86
N GLY A 106 1.97 -3.75 -7.60
CA GLY A 106 3.36 -4.12 -7.82
C GLY A 106 3.74 -5.37 -7.04
N GLU A 107 4.82 -6.02 -7.47
CA GLU A 107 5.36 -7.24 -6.84
C GLU A 107 5.80 -7.00 -5.39
N ARG A 108 6.24 -5.79 -5.06
CA ARG A 108 6.64 -5.41 -3.70
C ARG A 108 6.22 -3.99 -3.38
N PHE A 109 5.64 -3.77 -2.21
CA PHE A 109 5.22 -2.45 -1.76
C PHE A 109 5.06 -2.37 -0.23
N PHE A 110 5.10 -1.14 0.29
CA PHE A 110 4.65 -0.84 1.64
C PHE A 110 3.19 -0.35 1.63
N LEU A 111 2.41 -0.80 2.60
CA LEU A 111 1.12 -0.22 2.95
C LEU A 111 1.24 0.42 4.34
N ALA A 112 1.11 1.74 4.42
CA ALA A 112 1.25 2.49 5.68
C ALA A 112 -0.11 3.04 6.14
N PHE A 113 -0.51 2.64 7.34
CA PHE A 113 -1.63 3.22 8.06
C PHE A 113 -1.12 4.45 8.81
N VAL A 114 -1.68 5.60 8.52
CA VAL A 114 -1.24 6.91 9.03
C VAL A 114 -2.44 7.67 9.58
N ALA A 115 -2.17 8.68 10.40
CA ALA A 115 -3.17 9.64 10.83
C ALA A 115 -2.63 11.06 10.61
N LYS A 116 -3.54 12.00 10.46
CA LYS A 116 -3.23 13.42 10.40
C LYS A 116 -2.56 13.87 11.70
N ASP A 117 -1.64 14.83 11.57
CA ASP A 117 -1.00 15.54 12.69
C ASP A 117 -0.32 14.59 13.71
N SER A 118 0.14 13.42 13.25
CA SER A 118 0.85 12.43 14.06
C SER A 118 2.36 12.63 13.97
N VAL A 119 2.99 12.97 15.09
CA VAL A 119 4.46 13.11 15.21
C VAL A 119 5.17 11.83 14.74
N SER A 120 4.66 10.67 15.11
CA SER A 120 5.24 9.39 14.68
C SER A 120 5.08 9.15 13.17
N CYS A 121 4.04 9.70 12.53
CA CYS A 121 3.92 9.70 11.07
C CYS A 121 4.94 10.65 10.41
N GLU A 122 5.32 11.77 11.05
CA GLU A 122 6.42 12.62 10.55
C GLU A 122 7.76 11.88 10.59
N GLU A 123 8.03 11.10 11.64
CA GLU A 123 9.23 10.27 11.74
C GLU A 123 9.26 9.16 10.67
N LEU A 124 8.11 8.53 10.40
CA LEU A 124 7.94 7.59 9.29
C LEU A 124 8.23 8.27 7.95
N TYR A 125 7.70 9.47 7.72
CA TYR A 125 7.96 10.25 6.52
C TYR A 125 9.46 10.49 6.33
N GLU A 126 10.17 10.96 7.36
CA GLU A 126 11.61 11.18 7.28
C GLU A 126 12.39 9.91 6.94
N GLY A 127 11.99 8.77 7.50
CA GLY A 127 12.55 7.45 7.19
C GLY A 127 12.30 7.06 5.73
N LEU A 128 11.07 7.19 5.24
CA LEU A 128 10.68 6.80 3.88
C LEU A 128 11.35 7.67 2.80
N ILE A 129 11.40 8.99 2.98
CA ILE A 129 12.08 9.86 2.00
C ILE A 129 13.59 9.61 1.99
N THR A 130 14.18 9.35 3.16
CA THR A 130 15.60 9.03 3.27
C THR A 130 15.86 7.67 2.63
N PHE A 131 14.94 6.72 2.79
CA PHE A 131 15.00 5.42 2.14
C PHE A 131 14.96 5.57 0.60
N GLN A 132 13.96 6.27 0.07
CA GLN A 132 13.86 6.52 -1.36
C GLN A 132 15.08 7.25 -1.91
N LYS A 133 15.54 8.33 -1.26
CA LYS A 133 16.64 9.13 -1.76
C LYS A 133 17.95 8.36 -1.89
N ASN A 134 18.25 7.47 -0.94
CA ASN A 134 19.53 6.77 -0.90
C ASN A 134 19.53 5.43 -1.65
N TRP A 135 18.34 4.87 -1.92
CA TRP A 135 18.23 3.49 -2.38
C TRP A 135 17.19 3.22 -3.48
N LYS A 136 16.47 4.23 -3.99
CA LYS A 136 15.50 4.06 -5.09
C LYS A 136 16.15 3.74 -6.44
N ASP A 137 17.35 4.28 -6.71
CA ASP A 137 18.03 4.14 -8.01
C ASP A 137 19.48 3.63 -7.82
N ASN A 138 19.77 2.43 -8.36
CA ASN A 138 21.13 1.88 -8.58
C ASN A 138 22.14 2.03 -7.42
N ASN A 139 21.74 1.72 -6.20
CA ASN A 139 22.71 1.49 -5.13
C ASN A 139 23.28 0.06 -5.30
N PRO A 140 24.62 -0.15 -5.39
CA PRO A 140 25.22 -1.47 -5.49
C PRO A 140 24.87 -2.40 -4.31
N GLU A 141 24.55 -1.86 -3.13
CA GLU A 141 24.00 -2.64 -2.01
C GLU A 141 22.65 -3.29 -2.32
N PHE A 142 22.03 -2.88 -3.43
CA PHE A 142 20.71 -3.27 -3.89
C PHE A 142 20.66 -3.64 -5.37
N SER A 143 21.80 -3.98 -5.98
CA SER A 143 21.85 -4.53 -7.33
C SER A 143 21.06 -5.85 -7.51
N GLY A 144 20.44 -6.36 -6.44
CA GLY A 144 19.53 -7.53 -6.43
C GLY A 144 18.13 -7.27 -5.86
N LEU A 145 17.77 -6.04 -5.47
CA LEU A 145 16.37 -5.71 -5.18
C LEU A 145 15.65 -5.45 -6.50
N ALA A 146 15.12 -6.51 -7.12
CA ALA A 146 14.12 -6.34 -8.16
C ALA A 146 12.91 -5.61 -7.56
N GLY A 147 12.44 -4.55 -8.23
CA GLY A 147 11.26 -3.80 -7.82
C GLY A 147 11.54 -2.32 -7.55
N ARG A 148 10.71 -1.46 -8.14
CA ARG A 148 10.71 -0.02 -7.83
C ARG A 148 10.03 0.17 -6.48
N PHE A 149 10.61 1.00 -5.61
CA PHE A 149 9.96 1.43 -4.37
C PHE A 149 8.50 1.84 -4.64
N ARG A 150 7.56 1.28 -3.89
CA ARG A 150 6.14 1.63 -3.92
C ARG A 150 5.60 1.74 -2.51
N LEU A 151 4.79 2.76 -2.30
CA LEU A 151 4.10 3.04 -1.04
C LEU A 151 2.63 3.32 -1.36
N TYR A 152 1.76 2.74 -0.55
CA TYR A 152 0.36 3.08 -0.47
C TYR A 152 0.06 3.49 0.96
N THR A 153 -0.81 4.48 1.15
CA THR A 153 -1.18 4.97 2.48
C THR A 153 -2.68 4.89 2.68
N ILE A 154 -3.08 4.63 3.92
CA ILE A 154 -4.47 4.65 4.36
C ILE A 154 -4.52 5.58 5.58
N TYR A 155 -5.34 6.63 5.50
CA TYR A 155 -5.58 7.52 6.64
C TYR A 155 -6.65 6.91 7.53
N THR A 156 -6.27 6.51 8.74
CA THR A 156 -7.17 5.82 9.69
C THR A 156 -8.14 6.75 10.40
N ASP A 157 -7.97 8.06 10.23
CA ASP A 157 -8.76 9.14 10.83
C ASP A 157 -9.61 9.89 9.79
N THR A 158 -9.88 9.25 8.65
CA THR A 158 -10.72 9.83 7.60
C THR A 158 -12.19 9.73 8.00
N MET A 159 -12.87 10.86 8.19
CA MET A 159 -14.32 10.89 8.44
C MET A 159 -15.13 11.02 7.15
N SER A 160 -16.38 10.57 7.15
CA SER A 160 -17.29 10.75 6.01
C SER A 160 -17.63 12.23 5.81
N GLU A 161 -17.79 12.63 4.55
CA GLU A 161 -18.31 13.96 4.19
C GLU A 161 -19.84 14.06 4.44
N ILE A 162 -20.53 12.92 4.54
CA ILE A 162 -21.98 12.82 4.72
C ILE A 162 -22.35 12.80 6.20
N ASP A 163 -21.54 12.11 7.02
CA ASP A 163 -21.73 11.95 8.45
C ASP A 163 -20.38 12.07 9.17
N ASP A 164 -20.16 13.18 9.87
CA ASP A 164 -18.90 13.50 10.52
C ASP A 164 -18.67 12.70 11.81
N GLU A 165 -19.62 11.86 12.22
CA GLU A 165 -19.43 10.85 13.28
C GLU A 165 -18.91 9.51 12.71
N VAL A 166 -18.96 9.31 11.39
CA VAL A 166 -18.55 8.06 10.75
C VAL A 166 -17.09 8.13 10.30
N ASN A 167 -16.24 7.32 10.94
CA ASN A 167 -14.90 7.05 10.44
C ASN A 167 -14.95 6.02 9.30
N LEU A 168 -14.48 6.41 8.11
CA LEU A 168 -14.49 5.58 6.92
C LEU A 168 -13.54 4.38 7.01
N PHE A 169 -12.40 4.52 7.69
CA PHE A 169 -11.48 3.42 7.87
C PHE A 169 -12.06 2.35 8.79
N ASP A 170 -12.77 2.74 9.84
CA ASP A 170 -13.45 1.79 10.73
C ASP A 170 -14.49 0.96 9.97
N GLN A 171 -15.20 1.56 9.00
CA GLN A 171 -16.12 0.80 8.12
C GLN A 171 -15.39 -0.26 7.28
N VAL A 172 -14.25 0.11 6.68
CA VAL A 172 -13.43 -0.84 5.91
C VAL A 172 -12.88 -1.94 6.81
N TRP A 173 -12.39 -1.59 8.00
CA TRP A 173 -11.90 -2.55 8.97
C TRP A 173 -12.99 -3.54 9.38
N LEU A 174 -14.22 -3.08 9.62
CA LEU A 174 -15.37 -3.94 9.92
C LEU A 174 -15.74 -4.84 8.73
N ASN A 175 -15.73 -4.32 7.50
CA ASN A 175 -16.03 -5.10 6.30
C ASN A 175 -15.01 -6.23 6.07
N HIS A 176 -13.76 -6.00 6.44
CA HIS A 176 -12.65 -6.93 6.28
C HIS A 176 -12.16 -7.49 7.62
N TYR A 177 -13.03 -7.55 8.63
CA TYR A 177 -12.63 -7.93 9.99
C TYR A 177 -11.96 -9.31 10.03
N SER A 178 -12.40 -10.25 9.20
CA SER A 178 -11.78 -11.58 9.05
C SER A 178 -10.32 -11.52 8.59
N LEU A 179 -9.97 -10.58 7.71
CA LEU A 179 -8.58 -10.37 7.31
C LEU A 179 -7.74 -9.91 8.52
N PHE A 180 -8.25 -8.94 9.29
CA PHE A 180 -7.56 -8.41 10.47
C PHE A 180 -7.45 -9.45 11.60
N GLU A 181 -8.47 -10.27 11.80
CA GLU A 181 -8.41 -11.44 12.68
C GLU A 181 -7.34 -12.42 12.19
N THR A 182 -7.26 -12.65 10.87
CA THR A 182 -6.24 -13.52 10.28
C THR A 182 -4.83 -12.98 10.50
N LEU A 183 -4.61 -11.67 10.39
CA LEU A 183 -3.35 -11.01 10.76
C LEU A 183 -2.98 -11.27 12.23
N SER A 184 -3.97 -11.30 13.13
CA SER A 184 -3.74 -11.63 14.54
C SER A 184 -3.53 -13.13 14.81
N SER A 185 -3.92 -14.01 13.88
CA SER A 185 -3.99 -15.47 14.07
C SER A 185 -2.65 -16.21 14.12
N GLY A 186 -1.53 -15.48 14.15
CA GLY A 186 -0.26 -15.98 14.68
C GLY A 186 0.85 -16.26 13.67
N TYR A 187 0.61 -16.36 12.36
CA TYR A 187 1.72 -16.64 11.44
C TYR A 187 2.77 -15.50 11.43
N LEU A 188 2.33 -14.25 11.64
CA LEU A 188 3.22 -13.10 11.73
C LEU A 188 4.19 -13.18 12.92
N LYS A 189 3.80 -13.83 14.02
CA LYS A 189 4.67 -14.03 15.20
C LYS A 189 5.86 -14.95 14.90
N ASP A 190 5.72 -15.79 13.88
CA ASP A 190 6.75 -16.73 13.44
C ASP A 190 7.68 -16.11 12.39
N THR A 191 7.44 -14.86 11.96
CA THR A 191 8.37 -14.13 11.10
C THR A 191 9.67 -13.82 11.85
N PHE A 192 10.78 -13.68 11.11
CA PHE A 192 12.06 -13.28 11.71
C PHE A 192 11.95 -11.96 12.46
N TYR A 193 11.27 -10.96 11.88
CA TYR A 193 11.07 -9.67 12.53
C TYR A 193 10.38 -9.80 13.89
N ALA A 194 9.26 -10.52 13.96
CA ALA A 194 8.52 -10.71 15.20
C ALA A 194 9.37 -11.41 16.27
N ARG A 195 10.05 -12.51 15.90
CA ARG A 195 10.93 -13.25 16.81
C ARG A 195 12.09 -12.37 17.32
N ASN A 196 12.74 -11.64 16.43
CA ASN A 196 13.89 -10.79 16.77
C ASN A 196 13.48 -9.57 17.60
N LYS A 197 12.23 -9.10 17.47
CA LYS A 197 11.65 -8.03 18.30
C LYS A 197 11.02 -8.52 19.59
N GLY A 198 10.84 -9.82 19.75
CA GLY A 198 10.07 -10.38 20.87
C GLY A 198 8.58 -10.07 20.79
N TYR A 199 8.04 -9.85 19.58
CA TYR A 199 6.60 -9.70 19.38
C TYR A 199 5.92 -11.06 19.43
N GLY A 200 5.01 -11.21 20.40
CA GLY A 200 4.14 -12.37 20.53
C GLY A 200 2.81 -12.16 19.85
N GLN A 201 1.96 -13.18 19.89
CA GLN A 201 0.60 -13.13 19.33
C GLN A 201 -0.24 -11.98 19.92
N SER A 202 -0.10 -11.71 21.22
CA SER A 202 -0.81 -10.63 21.89
C SER A 202 -0.51 -9.24 21.33
N ASN A 203 0.69 -9.01 20.78
CA ASN A 203 1.03 -7.75 20.13
C ASN A 203 0.17 -7.54 18.87
N TYR A 204 -0.03 -8.59 18.08
CA TYR A 204 -0.84 -8.55 16.86
C TYR A 204 -2.34 -8.49 17.17
N GLU A 205 -2.81 -9.25 18.16
CA GLU A 205 -4.20 -9.17 18.63
C GLU A 205 -4.54 -7.75 19.09
N THR A 206 -3.71 -7.15 19.95
CA THR A 206 -3.94 -5.78 20.44
C THR A 206 -3.95 -4.75 19.31
N ALA A 207 -3.21 -4.99 18.22
CA ALA A 207 -3.10 -4.05 17.11
C ALA A 207 -4.25 -4.18 16.08
N PHE A 208 -4.95 -5.30 16.02
CA PHE A 208 -5.90 -5.57 14.93
C PHE A 208 -7.29 -6.00 15.39
N VAL A 209 -7.41 -6.52 16.61
CA VAL A 209 -8.64 -7.11 17.17
C VAL A 209 -9.07 -6.30 18.38
N SER A 210 -10.33 -5.85 18.36
CA SER A 210 -10.92 -5.10 19.46
C SER A 210 -12.09 -5.87 20.06
N ASP A 211 -12.19 -5.88 21.40
CA ASP A 211 -13.34 -6.40 22.14
C ASP A 211 -14.63 -5.61 21.83
N LYS A 212 -14.46 -4.38 21.34
CA LYS A 212 -15.55 -3.52 20.88
C LYS A 212 -15.40 -3.32 19.36
N LEU A 213 -16.37 -3.79 18.60
CA LEU A 213 -16.45 -3.60 17.14
C LEU A 213 -16.88 -2.17 16.78
N ASP A 214 -16.32 -1.17 17.46
CA ASP A 214 -16.62 0.26 17.30
C ASP A 214 -15.47 1.04 16.67
N SER A 215 -14.23 0.57 16.81
CA SER A 215 -13.04 1.20 16.22
C SER A 215 -11.89 0.20 16.05
N CYS A 216 -11.10 0.40 15.01
CA CYS A 216 -9.87 -0.36 14.81
C CYS A 216 -8.83 0.03 15.88
N PRO A 217 -8.26 -0.90 16.66
CA PRO A 217 -7.33 -0.57 17.75
C PRO A 217 -5.91 -0.26 17.28
N MET A 218 -5.69 -0.19 15.97
CA MET A 218 -4.37 -0.09 15.34
C MET A 218 -3.64 1.19 15.75
N SER A 219 -2.38 1.04 16.16
CA SER A 219 -1.51 2.19 16.39
C SER A 219 -1.08 2.85 15.07
N VAL A 220 -0.95 4.17 15.08
CA VAL A 220 -0.43 4.93 13.94
C VAL A 220 0.97 5.51 14.23
N PRO A 221 1.93 5.37 13.30
CA PRO A 221 1.82 4.61 12.07
C PRO A 221 1.95 3.10 12.29
N THR A 222 1.31 2.32 11.42
CA THR A 222 1.61 0.89 11.23
C THR A 222 2.00 0.68 9.78
N VAL A 223 3.09 -0.05 9.51
CA VAL A 223 3.58 -0.31 8.16
C VAL A 223 3.57 -1.80 7.88
N MET A 224 2.85 -2.20 6.83
CA MET A 224 2.87 -3.55 6.31
C MET A 224 3.77 -3.63 5.08
N HIS A 225 4.58 -4.69 5.00
CA HIS A 225 5.43 -4.97 3.84
C HIS A 225 4.88 -6.17 3.08
N PHE A 226 4.45 -5.92 1.84
CA PHE A 226 4.00 -6.96 0.92
C PHE A 226 5.09 -7.27 -0.09
N ASP A 227 5.39 -8.55 -0.27
CA ASP A 227 6.34 -9.08 -1.22
C ASP A 227 5.79 -10.37 -1.85
N PHE A 228 5.49 -10.30 -3.14
CA PHE A 228 4.97 -11.39 -3.95
C PHE A 228 6.05 -12.05 -4.81
N SER A 229 7.32 -11.72 -4.60
CA SER A 229 8.42 -12.40 -5.28
C SER A 229 8.45 -13.89 -4.92
N GLU A 230 8.76 -14.75 -5.91
CA GLU A 230 8.67 -16.21 -5.78
C GLU A 230 9.45 -16.75 -4.57
N ASP A 231 10.57 -16.12 -4.22
CA ASP A 231 11.44 -16.52 -3.10
C ASP A 231 10.80 -16.29 -1.72
N ASN A 232 9.76 -15.45 -1.63
CA ASN A 232 9.14 -15.02 -0.36
C ASN A 232 7.67 -15.44 -0.21
N LEU A 233 7.09 -16.10 -1.22
CA LEU A 233 5.77 -16.71 -1.13
C LEU A 233 5.84 -18.00 -0.31
N VAL A 234 5.14 -18.02 0.83
CA VAL A 234 5.03 -19.22 1.68
C VAL A 234 3.70 -19.89 1.39
N ALA A 235 3.71 -21.20 1.11
CA ALA A 235 2.54 -21.98 0.69
C ALA A 235 1.36 -21.99 1.68
N ASP A 236 1.56 -21.52 2.92
CA ASP A 236 0.55 -21.45 3.98
C ASP A 236 0.33 -20.02 4.53
N GLN A 237 0.72 -18.99 3.78
CA GLN A 237 0.40 -17.59 4.15
C GLN A 237 -1.10 -17.35 4.04
N LYS A 238 -1.75 -17.11 5.19
CA LYS A 238 -3.18 -16.79 5.22
C LYS A 238 -3.53 -15.41 4.67
N VAL A 239 -2.55 -14.51 4.58
CA VAL A 239 -2.64 -13.24 3.85
C VAL A 239 -1.51 -13.22 2.84
N VAL A 240 -1.85 -13.40 1.56
CA VAL A 240 -0.85 -13.65 0.51
C VAL A 240 0.06 -12.45 0.32
N GLY A 241 1.37 -12.71 0.27
CA GLY A 241 2.40 -11.71 0.05
C GLY A 241 2.75 -10.88 1.29
N LEU A 242 1.98 -10.94 2.38
CA LEU A 242 2.32 -10.18 3.58
C LEU A 242 3.51 -10.81 4.30
N SER A 243 4.63 -10.07 4.31
CA SER A 243 5.89 -10.49 4.90
C SER A 243 6.06 -10.01 6.34
N TYR A 244 5.81 -8.73 6.60
CA TYR A 244 6.08 -8.10 7.90
C TYR A 244 5.04 -7.02 8.23
N VAL A 245 4.82 -6.83 9.54
CA VAL A 245 4.08 -5.70 10.09
C VAL A 245 5.00 -4.99 11.09
N ILE A 246 5.19 -3.70 10.90
CA ILE A 246 6.03 -2.83 11.72
C ILE A 246 5.12 -1.86 12.47
N PHE A 247 5.02 -2.01 13.79
CA PHE A 247 4.23 -1.13 14.67
C PHE A 247 4.96 0.16 15.05
N ALA A 248 6.30 0.15 14.98
CA ALA A 248 7.14 1.30 15.26
C ALA A 248 8.44 1.17 14.47
N LEU A 249 8.88 2.27 13.86
CA LEU A 249 10.17 2.31 13.17
C LEU A 249 11.31 2.48 14.16
N ASP A 250 12.22 1.51 14.18
CA ASP A 250 13.43 1.63 14.96
C ASP A 250 14.38 2.68 14.39
N GLY A 251 15.01 3.43 15.29
CA GLY A 251 16.04 4.41 14.95
C GLY A 251 15.76 5.78 15.56
N THR A 252 16.82 6.41 16.06
CA THR A 252 16.79 7.78 16.59
C THR A 252 17.03 8.83 15.52
N THR A 253 17.61 8.42 14.38
CA THR A 253 17.86 9.30 13.25
C THR A 253 17.08 8.85 12.02
N LYS A 254 16.78 9.79 11.10
CA LYS A 254 16.16 9.49 9.80
C LYS A 254 16.90 8.42 9.00
N LEU A 255 18.23 8.34 9.13
CA LEU A 255 19.04 7.33 8.44
C LEU A 255 18.88 5.95 9.06
N GLU A 256 18.81 5.85 10.39
CA GLU A 256 18.55 4.59 11.09
C GLU A 256 17.16 4.05 10.73
N ARG A 257 16.12 4.91 10.77
CA ARG A 257 14.75 4.53 10.36
C ARG A 257 14.70 4.08 8.90
N ALA A 258 15.42 4.78 8.03
CA ALA A 258 15.53 4.39 6.64
C ALA A 258 16.28 3.06 6.44
N ARG A 259 17.27 2.74 7.27
CA ARG A 259 17.94 1.43 7.29
C ARG A 259 17.00 0.32 7.79
N THR A 260 16.13 0.60 8.75
CA THR A 260 15.09 -0.36 9.16
C THR A 260 14.16 -0.69 7.99
N LEU A 261 13.66 0.34 7.27
CA LEU A 261 12.85 0.15 6.06
C LEU A 261 13.62 -0.57 4.94
N LYS A 262 14.90 -0.23 4.77
CA LYS A 262 15.82 -0.90 3.84
C LYS A 262 15.89 -2.40 4.13
N ASN A 263 16.18 -2.75 5.39
CA ASN A 263 16.38 -4.13 5.80
C ASN A 263 15.07 -4.92 5.74
N CYS A 264 13.93 -4.27 6.03
CA CYS A 264 12.61 -4.84 5.81
C CYS A 264 12.38 -5.19 4.34
N TRP A 265 12.60 -4.23 3.45
CA TRP A 265 12.43 -4.43 2.01
C TRP A 265 13.34 -5.53 1.44
N ALA A 266 14.50 -5.75 2.06
CA ALA A 266 15.50 -6.71 1.61
C ALA A 266 15.47 -8.05 2.35
N HIS A 267 14.58 -8.23 3.33
CA HIS A 267 14.53 -9.41 4.20
C HIS A 267 15.89 -9.69 4.89
N THR A 268 16.59 -8.63 5.32
CA THR A 268 17.91 -8.73 5.96
C THR A 268 17.88 -8.31 7.43
N ASP A 269 18.98 -8.57 8.13
CA ASP A 269 19.17 -8.15 9.53
C ASP A 269 18.04 -8.69 10.43
N ILE A 270 17.37 -7.85 11.22
CA ILE A 270 16.25 -8.25 12.06
C ILE A 270 15.06 -8.82 11.28
N PHE A 271 14.99 -8.60 9.96
CA PHE A 271 13.94 -9.16 9.10
C PHE A 271 14.33 -10.48 8.44
N GLY A 272 15.61 -10.86 8.50
CA GLY A 272 16.12 -12.11 7.95
C GLY A 272 16.53 -13.10 9.03
N GLU A 273 17.05 -14.26 8.61
CA GLU A 273 17.71 -15.19 9.51
C GLU A 273 18.97 -14.52 10.08
N ILE A 274 19.00 -14.31 11.41
CA ILE A 274 20.22 -13.88 12.09
C ILE A 274 21.19 -15.06 12.06
N LYS A 275 22.08 -15.07 11.07
CA LYS A 275 23.20 -16.01 11.06
C LYS A 275 24.11 -15.66 12.23
N ASN A 276 24.07 -16.47 13.30
CA ASN A 276 25.07 -16.39 14.35
C ASN A 276 26.44 -16.57 13.69
N ILE A 277 27.23 -15.51 13.66
CA ILE A 277 28.64 -15.59 13.32
C ILE A 277 29.31 -16.21 14.53
N ASN A 278 29.56 -17.52 14.47
CA ASN A 278 30.42 -18.23 15.41
C ASN A 278 31.87 -17.73 15.29
#